data_AF-A0AAV0I032-F1
#
_entry.id   AF-A0AAV0I032-F1
#
_cell.length_a   1.000
_cell.length_b   1.000
_cell.length_c   1.000
_cell.angle_alpha   90.00
_cell.angle_beta   90.00
_cell.angle_gamma   90.00
#
_symmetry.space_group_name_H-M   'P 1'
#
loop_
_entity.id
_entity.type
_entity.pdbx_description
1 polymer ?
#
loop_
_entity_poly.entity_id
_entity_poly.type
_entity_poly.pdbx_seq_one_letter_code
_entity_poly.pdbx_strand_id
1 'polypeptide(L)'
;MKDHYTCMVDLLGRAGHLDEAKSLIETMPVEPDAVVWGSLLGACKVSRNITLGKYVAEKLLEIDPTNSAPYVLLSNMYAEHGKWGDVRKVRNMMRHHGVIKQPGYSWIEIMGDMHTFMVKDKRHPQKREIFSVLKDLTEQMKLAGYIPSMV
;
A
#
# COMPACT_ATOMS: atom_id res chain seq x y z
N MET A 1 24.51 -5.52 -7.62
CA MET A 1 24.31 -6.90 -7.13
C MET A 1 23.02 -7.02 -6.31
N LYS A 2 22.82 -6.19 -5.27
CA LYS A 2 21.54 -6.12 -4.53
C LYS A 2 20.34 -5.85 -5.45
N ASP A 3 20.46 -4.90 -6.37
CA ASP A 3 19.38 -4.56 -7.31
C ASP A 3 18.95 -5.74 -8.20
N HIS A 4 19.88 -6.65 -8.56
CA HIS A 4 19.52 -7.86 -9.32
C HIS A 4 18.67 -8.81 -8.48
N TYR A 5 18.98 -8.99 -7.19
CA TYR A 5 18.16 -9.79 -6.29
C TYR A 5 16.78 -9.17 -6.10
N THR A 6 16.69 -7.84 -5.92
CA THR A 6 15.41 -7.13 -5.88
C THR A 6 14.58 -7.40 -7.14
N CYS A 7 15.18 -7.27 -8.33
CA CYS A 7 14.50 -7.56 -9.59
C CYS A 7 14.04 -9.02 -9.70
N MET A 8 14.87 -9.97 -9.28
CA MET A 8 14.52 -11.40 -9.32
C MET A 8 13.41 -11.75 -8.33
N VAL A 9 13.44 -11.16 -7.13
CA VAL A 9 12.39 -11.33 -6.11
C VAL A 9 11.07 -10.71 -6.59
N ASP A 10 11.09 -9.51 -7.17
CA ASP A 10 9.90 -8.88 -7.75
C ASP A 10 9.34 -9.74 -8.91
N LEU A 11 10.20 -10.25 -9.79
CA LEU A 11 9.80 -11.13 -10.90
C LEU A 11 9.13 -12.41 -10.40
N LEU A 12 9.79 -13.16 -9.51
CA LEU A 12 9.24 -14.39 -8.94
C LEU A 12 7.94 -14.12 -8.17
N GLY A 13 7.91 -13.05 -7.39
CA GLY A 13 6.75 -12.64 -6.61
C GLY A 13 5.53 -12.33 -7.50
N ARG A 14 5.71 -11.56 -8.58
CA ARG A 14 4.64 -11.25 -9.55
C ARG A 14 4.16 -12.47 -10.31
N ALA A 15 5.05 -13.42 -10.58
CA ALA A 15 4.71 -14.69 -11.20
C ALA A 15 4.02 -15.68 -10.24
N GLY A 16 3.87 -15.34 -8.95
CA GLY A 16 3.22 -16.16 -7.94
C GLY A 16 4.14 -17.18 -7.24
N HIS A 17 5.42 -17.20 -7.60
CA HIS A 17 6.45 -18.09 -7.05
C HIS A 17 6.99 -17.56 -5.71
N LEU A 18 6.11 -17.45 -4.72
CA LEU A 18 6.43 -16.82 -3.43
C LEU A 18 7.50 -17.57 -2.62
N ASP A 19 7.48 -18.90 -2.65
CA ASP A 19 8.44 -19.72 -1.90
C ASP A 19 9.84 -19.63 -2.52
N GLU A 20 9.93 -19.59 -3.85
CA GLU A 20 11.19 -19.38 -4.57
C GLU A 20 11.73 -17.97 -4.32
N ALA A 21 10.85 -16.96 -4.34
CA ALA A 21 11.22 -15.59 -4.00
C ALA A 21 11.76 -15.50 -2.56
N LYS A 22 11.10 -16.14 -1.58
CA LYS A 22 11.58 -16.23 -0.20
C LYS A 22 12.93 -16.94 -0.11
N SER A 23 13.07 -18.09 -0.76
CA SER A 23 14.32 -18.87 -0.77
C SER A 23 15.47 -18.06 -1.37
N LEU A 24 15.22 -17.28 -2.41
CA LEU A 24 16.23 -16.40 -3.01
C LEU A 24 16.71 -15.33 -2.02
N ILE A 25 15.79 -14.74 -1.25
CA ILE A 25 16.13 -13.79 -0.19
C ILE A 25 16.94 -14.45 0.94
N GLU A 26 16.63 -15.69 1.30
CA GLU A 26 17.32 -16.38 2.41
C GLU A 26 18.69 -16.93 2.01
N THR A 27 18.93 -17.14 0.72
CA THR A 27 20.17 -17.71 0.17
C THR A 27 21.11 -16.67 -0.44
N MET A 28 20.67 -15.41 -0.59
CA MET A 28 21.50 -14.38 -1.21
C MET A 28 22.74 -14.08 -0.37
N PRO A 29 23.91 -13.83 -0.99
CA PRO A 29 25.19 -13.68 -0.29
C PRO A 29 25.36 -12.31 0.39
N VAL A 30 24.32 -11.47 0.39
CA VAL A 30 24.33 -10.10 0.91
C VAL A 30 23.08 -9.87 1.75
N GLU A 31 23.18 -9.11 2.83
CA GLU A 31 22.03 -8.87 3.71
C GLU A 31 20.86 -8.23 2.93
N PRO A 32 19.65 -8.82 2.98
CA PRO A 32 18.48 -8.27 2.31
C PRO A 32 18.04 -6.97 2.98
N ASP A 33 17.83 -5.93 2.17
CA ASP A 33 17.36 -4.64 2.66
C ASP A 33 15.83 -4.51 2.56
N ALA A 34 15.32 -3.35 2.99
CA ALA A 34 13.89 -3.06 2.97
C ALA A 34 13.27 -3.11 1.57
N VAL A 35 14.05 -2.90 0.50
CA VAL A 35 13.53 -2.92 -0.88
C VAL A 35 13.28 -4.36 -1.33
N VAL A 36 14.21 -5.25 -1.02
CA VAL A 36 14.09 -6.69 -1.30
C VAL A 36 12.87 -7.28 -0.57
N TRP A 37 12.78 -7.07 0.74
CA TRP A 37 11.64 -7.53 1.53
C TRP A 37 10.32 -6.87 1.11
N GLY A 38 10.36 -5.57 0.78
CA GLY A 38 9.19 -4.82 0.32
C GLY A 38 8.61 -5.39 -0.97
N SER A 39 9.47 -5.83 -1.89
CA SER A 39 9.06 -6.47 -3.15
C SER A 39 8.28 -7.77 -2.88
N LEU A 40 8.79 -8.63 -1.99
CA LEU A 40 8.08 -9.86 -1.59
C LEU A 40 6.78 -9.57 -0.83
N LEU A 41 6.74 -8.53 0.02
CA LEU A 41 5.51 -8.17 0.74
C LEU A 41 4.39 -7.74 -0.22
N GLY A 42 4.74 -6.98 -1.26
CA GLY A 42 3.83 -6.61 -2.34
C GLY A 42 3.24 -7.84 -3.04
N ALA A 43 4.08 -8.82 -3.37
CA ALA A 43 3.65 -10.08 -3.95
C ALA A 43 2.72 -10.88 -3.02
N CYS A 44 3.05 -10.96 -1.72
CA CYS A 44 2.20 -11.62 -0.73
C CYS A 44 0.80 -11.01 -0.66
N LYS A 45 0.68 -9.68 -0.80
CA LYS A 45 -0.62 -8.99 -0.86
C LYS A 45 -1.43 -9.47 -2.06
N VAL A 46 -0.84 -9.43 -3.25
CA VAL A 46 -1.53 -9.75 -4.52
C VAL A 46 -2.00 -11.20 -4.51
N SER A 47 -1.14 -12.11 -4.05
CA SER A 47 -1.45 -13.54 -3.95
C SER A 47 -2.26 -13.92 -2.69
N ARG A 48 -2.65 -12.93 -1.87
CA ARG A 48 -3.40 -13.12 -0.61
C ARG A 48 -2.75 -14.10 0.38
N ASN A 49 -1.43 -14.26 0.35
CA ASN A 49 -0.71 -15.15 1.24
C ASN A 49 -0.38 -14.43 2.57
N ILE A 50 -1.33 -14.49 3.51
CA ILE A 50 -1.21 -13.79 4.79
C ILE A 50 -0.12 -14.36 5.71
N THR A 51 0.16 -15.66 5.62
CA THR A 51 1.16 -16.32 6.46
C THR A 51 2.56 -15.81 6.11
N LEU A 52 2.91 -15.79 4.82
CA LEU A 52 4.17 -15.23 4.37
C LEU A 52 4.19 -13.70 4.51
N GLY A 53 3.09 -13.03 4.20
CA GLY A 53 2.98 -11.57 4.34
C GLY A 53 3.24 -11.10 5.77
N LYS A 54 2.79 -11.85 6.79
CA LYS A 54 3.10 -11.57 8.19
C LYS A 54 4.60 -11.65 8.46
N TYR A 55 5.25 -12.76 8.07
CA TYR A 55 6.68 -12.95 8.26
C TYR A 55 7.51 -11.82 7.62
N VAL A 56 7.20 -11.49 6.37
CA VAL A 56 7.91 -10.43 5.64
C VAL A 56 7.66 -9.05 6.25
N ALA A 57 6.43 -8.77 6.69
CA ALA A 57 6.13 -7.53 7.39
C ALA A 57 6.92 -7.42 8.71
N GLU A 58 7.03 -8.50 9.49
CA GLU A 58 7.85 -8.52 10.71
C GLU A 58 9.33 -8.21 10.41
N LYS A 59 9.90 -8.79 9.35
CA LYS A 59 11.26 -8.45 8.89
C LYS A 59 11.45 -6.98 8.50
N LEU A 60 10.48 -6.39 7.82
CA LEU A 60 10.53 -4.96 7.49
C LEU A 60 10.45 -4.06 8.72
N LEU A 61 9.67 -4.47 9.73
CA LEU A 61 9.53 -3.72 10.99
C LEU A 61 10.74 -3.88 11.90
N GLU A 62 11.48 -5.00 11.81
CA GLU A 62 12.80 -5.16 12.43
C GLU A 62 13.82 -4.16 11.84
N ILE A 63 13.75 -3.90 10.52
CA ILE A 63 14.65 -2.96 9.82
C ILE A 63 14.27 -1.50 10.12
N ASP A 64 13.00 -1.14 9.97
CA ASP A 64 12.50 0.20 10.24
C ASP A 64 11.09 0.14 10.85
N PRO A 65 10.98 0.23 12.20
CA PRO A 65 9.69 0.19 12.88
C PRO A 65 8.85 1.45 12.65
N THR A 66 9.43 2.52 12.09
CA THR A 66 8.72 3.78 11.82
C THR A 66 8.07 3.82 10.44
N ASN A 67 8.45 2.89 9.55
CA ASN A 67 7.87 2.77 8.22
C ASN A 67 6.39 2.35 8.30
N SER A 68 5.49 3.19 7.79
CA SER A 68 4.06 2.90 7.80
C SER A 68 3.62 1.80 6.81
N ALA A 69 4.39 1.54 5.74
CA ALA A 69 3.97 0.68 4.65
C ALA A 69 3.75 -0.79 5.07
N PRO A 70 4.67 -1.45 5.82
CA PRO A 70 4.47 -2.83 6.26
C PRO A 70 3.24 -3.00 7.15
N TYR A 71 3.01 -2.08 8.10
CA TYR A 71 1.81 -2.09 8.94
C TYR A 71 0.53 -1.99 8.11
N VAL A 72 0.48 -1.05 7.16
CA VAL A 72 -0.70 -0.84 6.33
C VAL A 72 -0.99 -2.06 5.47
N LEU A 73 0.03 -2.64 4.83
CA LEU A 73 -0.12 -3.83 4.00
C LEU A 73 -0.59 -5.03 4.83
N LEU A 74 0.04 -5.29 5.97
CA LEU A 74 -0.35 -6.38 6.87
C LEU A 74 -1.77 -6.19 7.42
N SER A 75 -2.13 -4.97 7.82
CA SER A 75 -3.49 -4.64 8.26
C SER A 75 -4.52 -4.89 7.17
N ASN A 76 -4.21 -4.58 5.91
CA ASN A 76 -5.12 -4.81 4.79
C ASN A 76 -5.29 -6.30 4.52
N MET A 77 -4.20 -7.08 4.51
CA MET A 77 -4.27 -8.54 4.36
C MET A 77 -5.14 -9.16 5.46
N TYR A 78 -5.00 -8.73 6.71
CA TYR A 78 -5.88 -9.20 7.80
C TYR A 78 -7.35 -8.83 7.56
N ALA A 79 -7.64 -7.62 7.11
CA ALA A 79 -9.00 -7.17 6.82
C ALA A 79 -9.65 -7.98 5.70
N GLU A 80 -8.92 -8.26 4.61
CA GLU A 80 -9.37 -9.10 3.49
C GLU A 80 -9.72 -10.53 3.91
N HIS A 81 -9.12 -11.02 5.01
CA HIS A 81 -9.40 -12.32 5.61
C HIS A 81 -10.41 -12.26 6.78
N GLY A 82 -11.05 -11.11 7.01
CA GLY A 82 -12.00 -10.92 8.11
C GLY A 82 -11.39 -10.95 9.52
N LYS A 83 -10.05 -10.89 9.65
CA LYS A 83 -9.32 -10.96 10.92
C LYS A 83 -9.25 -9.60 11.62
N TRP A 84 -10.41 -9.04 11.95
CA TRP A 84 -10.53 -7.70 12.55
C TRP A 84 -9.81 -7.53 13.90
N GLY A 85 -9.63 -8.62 14.65
CA GLY A 85 -8.81 -8.63 15.86
C GLY A 85 -7.35 -8.27 15.56
N ASP A 86 -6.78 -8.86 14.52
CA ASP A 86 -5.39 -8.61 14.12
C ASP A 86 -5.22 -7.24 13.45
N VAL A 87 -6.22 -6.78 12.69
CA VAL A 87 -6.29 -5.37 12.21
C VAL A 87 -6.14 -4.39 13.37
N ARG A 88 -6.86 -4.64 14.48
CA ARG A 88 -6.79 -3.79 15.68
C ARG A 88 -5.41 -3.84 16.34
N LYS A 89 -4.81 -5.04 16.42
CA LYS A 89 -3.43 -5.21 16.95
C LYS A 89 -2.42 -4.41 16.11
N VAL A 90 -2.46 -4.53 14.79
CA VAL A 90 -1.57 -3.78 13.90
C VAL A 90 -1.73 -2.27 14.07
N ARG A 91 -2.98 -1.78 14.17
CA ARG A 91 -3.25 -0.36 14.45
C ARG A 91 -2.77 0.11 15.83
N ASN A 92 -2.85 -0.75 16.84
CA ASN A 92 -2.26 -0.46 18.15
C ASN A 92 -0.74 -0.36 18.05
N MET A 93 -0.09 -1.29 17.35
CA MET A 93 1.36 -1.25 17.14
C MET A 93 1.80 0.04 16.44
N MET A 94 1.09 0.47 15.39
CA MET A 94 1.36 1.76 14.74
C MET A 94 1.28 2.93 15.73
N ARG A 95 0.23 2.99 16.56
CA ARG A 95 0.10 4.04 17.59
C ARG A 95 1.24 4.02 18.61
N HIS A 96 1.62 2.85 19.09
CA HIS A 96 2.73 2.71 20.05
C HIS A 96 4.06 3.18 19.47
N HIS A 97 4.31 2.94 18.18
CA HIS A 97 5.51 3.40 17.50
C HIS A 97 5.40 4.84 16.95
N GLY A 98 4.30 5.55 17.23
CA GLY A 98 4.08 6.91 16.69
C GLY A 98 3.90 6.97 15.17
N VAL A 99 3.62 5.83 14.53
CA VAL A 99 3.53 5.70 13.07
C VAL A 99 2.16 6.15 12.59
N ILE A 100 2.16 7.16 11.74
CA ILE A 100 0.95 7.67 11.08
C ILE A 100 1.03 7.29 9.60
N LYS A 101 -0.03 6.66 9.09
CA LYS A 101 -0.19 6.50 7.64
C LYS A 101 -0.40 7.87 7.04
N GLN A 102 0.55 8.35 6.24
CA GLN A 102 0.38 9.57 5.48
C GLN A 102 -0.80 9.41 4.51
N PRO A 103 -1.79 10.32 4.53
CA PRO A 103 -2.86 10.29 3.56
C PRO A 103 -2.29 10.52 2.16
N GLY A 104 -2.87 9.84 1.17
CA GLY A 104 -2.57 10.14 -0.22
C GLY A 104 -3.05 11.56 -0.56
N TYR A 105 -2.25 12.27 -1.34
CA TYR A 105 -2.63 13.54 -1.93
C TYR A 105 -2.17 13.58 -3.39
N SER A 106 -2.95 14.26 -4.22
CA SER A 106 -2.57 14.67 -5.56
C SER A 106 -2.51 16.19 -5.61
N TRP A 107 -1.84 16.74 -6.61
CA TRP A 107 -1.78 18.18 -6.83
C TRP A 107 -1.73 18.49 -8.33
N ILE A 108 -2.20 19.68 -8.67
CA ILE A 108 -2.06 20.26 -10.01
C ILE A 108 -1.57 21.70 -9.86
N GLU A 109 -0.85 22.20 -10.86
CA GLU A 109 -0.41 23.59 -10.93
C GLU A 109 -1.23 24.32 -12.00
N ILE A 110 -1.81 25.46 -11.64
CA ILE A 110 -2.60 26.30 -12.54
C ILE A 110 -2.09 27.72 -12.41
N MET A 111 -1.53 28.27 -13.50
CA MET A 111 -1.01 29.65 -13.52
C MET A 111 -0.01 29.95 -12.40
N GLY A 112 0.79 28.97 -11.99
CA GLY A 112 1.76 29.10 -10.89
C GLY A 112 1.20 28.82 -9.49
N ASP A 113 -0.11 28.64 -9.35
CA ASP A 113 -0.74 28.29 -8.09
C ASP A 113 -0.87 26.77 -7.95
N MET A 114 -0.44 26.25 -6.80
CA MET A 114 -0.50 24.82 -6.49
C MET A 114 -1.83 24.46 -5.80
N HIS A 115 -2.61 23.61 -6.46
CA HIS A 115 -3.88 23.10 -5.97
C HIS A 115 -3.71 21.66 -5.48
N THR A 116 -3.81 21.44 -4.16
CA THR A 116 -3.63 20.13 -3.53
C THR A 116 -4.97 19.49 -3.16
N PHE A 117 -5.10 18.19 -3.41
CA PHE A 117 -6.28 17.37 -3.09
C PHE A 117 -5.83 16.20 -2.23
N MET A 118 -6.27 16.19 -0.97
CA MET A 118 -5.95 15.12 -0.03
C MET A 118 -7.20 14.29 0.28
N VAL A 119 -7.02 12.99 0.51
CA VAL A 119 -8.13 12.08 0.85
C VAL A 119 -8.89 12.62 2.06
N LYS A 120 -10.23 12.75 1.90
CA LYS A 120 -11.18 13.31 2.90
C LYS A 120 -10.98 14.80 3.25
N ASP A 121 -10.09 15.49 2.56
CA ASP A 121 -9.88 16.91 2.77
C ASP A 121 -10.98 17.76 2.13
N LYS A 122 -11.31 18.88 2.77
CA LYS A 122 -12.28 19.87 2.33
C LYS A 122 -11.73 21.31 2.46
N ARG A 123 -10.41 21.47 2.45
CA ARG A 123 -9.72 22.75 2.59
C ARG A 123 -9.62 23.56 1.30
N HIS A 124 -9.79 22.95 0.12
CA HIS A 124 -9.66 23.65 -1.15
C HIS A 124 -10.66 24.84 -1.26
N PRO A 125 -10.22 26.06 -1.64
CA PRO A 125 -11.10 27.24 -1.70
C PRO A 125 -12.31 27.02 -2.61
N GLN A 126 -12.10 26.40 -3.78
CA GLN A 126 -13.13 26.11 -4.78
C GLN A 126 -13.79 24.72 -4.60
N LYS A 127 -13.79 24.15 -3.39
CA LYS A 127 -14.29 22.79 -3.18
C LYS A 127 -15.73 22.60 -3.64
N ARG A 128 -16.58 23.62 -3.51
CA ARG A 128 -18.01 23.52 -3.82
C ARG A 128 -18.21 23.28 -5.31
N GLU A 129 -17.52 24.07 -6.12
CA GLU A 129 -17.54 24.03 -7.57
C GLU A 129 -16.95 22.70 -8.06
N ILE A 130 -15.80 22.31 -7.51
CA ILE A 130 -15.14 21.04 -7.86
C ILE A 130 -16.05 19.84 -7.55
N PHE A 131 -16.67 19.79 -6.37
CA PHE A 131 -17.60 18.70 -6.02
C PHE A 131 -18.88 18.74 -6.86
N SER A 132 -19.35 19.91 -7.31
CA SER A 132 -20.47 20.01 -8.24
C SER A 132 -20.12 19.36 -9.58
N VAL A 133 -19.00 19.76 -10.18
CA VAL A 133 -18.55 19.21 -11.47
C VAL A 133 -18.29 17.70 -11.37
N LEU A 134 -17.66 17.24 -10.28
CA LEU A 134 -17.44 15.81 -10.04
C LEU A 134 -18.76 15.02 -9.97
N LYS A 135 -19.79 15.60 -9.35
CA LYS A 135 -21.12 14.98 -9.30
C LYS A 135 -21.72 14.86 -10.70
N ASP A 136 -21.70 15.94 -11.47
CA ASP A 136 -22.26 15.97 -12.83
C ASP A 136 -21.53 14.97 -13.74
N LEU A 137 -20.19 14.93 -13.68
CA LEU A 137 -19.38 13.94 -14.40
C LEU A 137 -19.70 12.51 -13.98
N THR A 138 -19.89 12.26 -12.68
CA THR A 138 -20.25 10.93 -12.18
C THR A 138 -21.62 10.48 -12.71
N GLU A 139 -22.59 11.40 -12.82
CA GLU A 139 -23.90 11.12 -13.41
C GLU A 139 -23.79 10.82 -14.91
N GLN A 140 -23.01 11.60 -15.66
CA GLN A 140 -22.74 11.35 -17.08
C GLN A 140 -22.06 9.99 -17.31
N MET A 141 -21.07 9.64 -16.50
CA MET A 141 -20.39 8.35 -16.58
C MET A 141 -21.37 7.19 -16.37
N LYS A 142 -22.27 7.30 -15.38
CA LYS A 142 -23.31 6.27 -15.14
C LYS A 142 -24.26 6.13 -16.32
N LEU A 143 -24.69 7.24 -16.92
CA LEU A 143 -25.53 7.22 -18.13
C LEU A 143 -24.82 6.57 -19.32
N ALA A 144 -23.50 6.72 -19.42
CA ALA A 144 -22.66 6.04 -20.42
C ALA A 144 -22.39 4.56 -20.11
N GLY A 145 -22.97 3.99 -19.04
CA GLY A 145 -22.84 2.58 -18.69
C GLY A 145 -21.75 2.26 -17.65
N TYR A 146 -21.12 3.26 -17.03
CA TYR A 146 -20.19 3.01 -15.93
C TYR A 146 -20.92 2.46 -14.70
N ILE A 147 -20.51 1.27 -14.25
CA ILE A 147 -20.98 0.65 -13.01
C ILE A 147 -19.89 0.81 -11.95
N PRO A 148 -20.12 1.59 -10.88
CA PRO A 148 -19.15 1.74 -9.80
C PRO A 148 -18.88 0.39 -9.13
N SER A 149 -17.60 0.00 -9.02
CA SER A 149 -17.24 -1.10 -8.12
C SER A 149 -17.29 -0.59 -6.68
N MET A 150 -18.12 -1.23 -5.85
CA MET A 150 -18.08 -1.01 -4.41
C MET A 150 -16.83 -1.72 -3.88
N VAL A 151 -15.78 -0.95 -3.62
CA VAL A 151 -14.55 -1.40 -2.95
C VAL A 151 -14.66 -1.08 -1.46
#